data_AF-F4YFI3-F1
#
_entry.id   AF-F4YFI3-F1
#
_cell.length_a   1.000
_cell.length_b   1.000
_cell.length_c   1.000
_cell.angle_alpha   90.00
_cell.angle_beta   90.00
_cell.angle_gamma   90.00
#
_symmetry.space_group_name_H-M   'P 1'
#
loop_
_entity.id
_entity.type
_entity.pdbx_description
1 polymer ?
#
loop_
_entity_poly.entity_id
_entity_poly.type
_entity_poly.pdbx_seq_one_letter_code
_entity_poly.pdbx_strand_id
1 'polypeptide(L)' 'HIKEGKITYVEDIAEGLESAPAALIGLFVGHNVGKQVVVVARE' A
#
# COMPACT_ATOMS: atom_id res chain seq x y z
N HIS A 1 -3.83 16.82 -10.74
CA HIS A 1 -3.75 15.59 -11.56
C HIS A 1 -4.50 14.39 -10.97
N ILE A 2 -4.11 13.84 -9.80
CA ILE A 2 -4.82 12.68 -9.20
C ILE A 2 -6.28 13.05 -8.81
N LYS A 3 -6.48 14.16 -8.09
CA LYS A 3 -7.84 14.66 -7.75
C LYS A 3 -8.68 15.07 -8.97
N GLU A 4 -8.03 15.32 -10.10
CA GLU A 4 -8.70 15.66 -11.36
C GLU A 4 -9.07 14.41 -12.19
N GLY A 5 -8.77 13.19 -11.70
CA GLY A 5 -9.05 11.94 -12.41
C GLY A 5 -8.14 11.65 -13.62
N LYS A 6 -7.09 12.46 -13.82
CA LYS A 6 -6.17 12.33 -14.96
C LYS A 6 -5.11 11.23 -14.79
N ILE A 7 -4.99 10.68 -13.58
CA ILE A 7 -4.02 9.65 -13.23
C ILE A 7 -4.75 8.55 -12.48
N THR A 8 -4.63 7.31 -12.97
CA THR A 8 -5.02 6.10 -12.24
C THR A 8 -3.81 5.55 -11.49
N TYR A 9 -4.05 4.95 -10.33
CA TYR A 9 -3.01 4.32 -9.52
C TYR A 9 -3.56 3.03 -8.90
N VAL A 10 -2.64 2.12 -8.57
CA VAL A 10 -2.94 0.85 -7.92
C VAL A 10 -2.23 0.86 -6.57
N GLU A 11 -2.96 0.48 -5.52
CA GLU A 11 -2.42 0.28 -4.18
C GLU A 11 -2.56 -1.18 -3.78
N ASP A 12 -1.57 -1.64 -3.02
CA ASP A 12 -1.56 -2.91 -2.31
C ASP A 12 -1.73 -2.61 -0.83
N ILE A 13 -2.78 -3.15 -0.21
CA ILE A 13 -3.22 -2.72 1.12
C ILE A 13 -3.00 -3.85 2.12
N ALA A 14 -2.16 -3.58 3.11
CA ALA A 14 -1.97 -4.42 4.29
C ALA A 14 -2.76 -3.84 5.47
N GLU A 15 -3.53 -4.68 6.16
CA GLU A 15 -4.36 -4.26 7.31
C GLU A 15 -3.61 -4.47 8.63
N GLY A 16 -3.72 -3.51 9.54
CA GLY A 16 -3.13 -3.58 10.88
C GLY A 16 -1.65 -3.16 10.91
N LEU A 17 -1.25 -2.50 12.00
CA LEU A 17 0.13 -2.03 12.17
C LEU A 17 1.12 -3.20 12.27
N GLU A 18 0.68 -4.32 12.81
CA GLU A 18 1.42 -5.59 12.90
C GLU A 18 1.85 -6.14 11.53
N SER A 19 1.18 -5.75 10.44
CA SER A 19 1.55 -6.15 9.09
C SER A 19 2.71 -5.33 8.51
N ALA A 20 3.03 -4.17 9.09
CA ALA A 20 4.02 -3.24 8.54
C ALA A 20 5.43 -3.83 8.35
N PRO A 21 5.98 -4.64 9.28
CA PRO A 21 7.29 -5.27 9.07
C PRO A 21 7.29 -6.21 7.86
N ALA A 22 6.26 -7.03 7.70
CA ALA A 22 6.14 -7.96 6.57
C ALA A 22 5.92 -7.21 5.24
N ALA A 23 5.08 -6.17 5.25
CA ALA A 23 4.85 -5.31 4.09
C ALA A 23 6.15 -4.62 3.61
N LEU A 24 6.98 -4.14 4.54
CA LEU A 24 8.27 -3.53 4.24
C LEU A 24 9.26 -4.53 3.62
N ILE A 25 9.37 -5.74 4.19
CA ILE A 25 10.21 -6.81 3.62
C ILE A 25 9.71 -7.17 2.21
N GLY A 26 8.39 -7.22 2.02
CA GLY A 26 7.72 -7.48 0.74
C GLY A 26 8.19 -6.57 -0.40
N LEU A 27 8.51 -5.30 -0.09
CA LEU A 27 9.03 -4.34 -1.08
C LEU A 27 10.35 -4.78 -1.71
N PHE A 28 11.22 -5.45 -0.94
CA PHE A 28 12.56 -5.84 -1.39
C PHE A 28 12.59 -7.19 -2.11
N VAL A 29 11.49 -7.96 -2.02
CA VAL A 29 11.34 -9.24 -2.72
C VAL A 29 10.31 -9.18 -3.85
N GLY A 30 9.72 -8.01 -4.10
CA GLY A 30 8.76 -7.78 -5.18
C GLY A 30 7.38 -8.40 -4.93
N HIS A 31 6.96 -8.50 -3.67
CA HIS A 31 5.68 -9.11 -3.31
C HIS A 31 4.48 -8.17 -3.59
N ASN A 32 4.68 -6.86 -3.54
CA ASN A 32 3.60 -5.88 -3.67
C ASN A 32 3.29 -5.52 -5.13
N VAL A 33 2.01 -5.28 -5.44
CA VAL A 33 1.58 -4.78 -6.75
C VAL A 33 1.19 -3.31 -6.66
N GLY A 34 2.05 -2.42 -7.17
CA GLY A 34 1.84 -0.98 -7.07
C GLY A 34 2.29 -0.43 -5.71
N LYS A 35 1.60 0.58 -5.18
CA LYS A 35 2.01 1.26 -3.95
C LYS A 35 1.57 0.47 -2.73
N GLN A 36 2.51 -0.01 -1.91
CA GLN A 36 2.19 -0.63 -0.62
C GLN A 36 1.69 0.41 0.38
N VAL A 37 0.56 0.13 1.03
CA VAL A 37 -0.06 0.94 2.08
C VAL A 37 -0.36 0.03 3.28
N VAL A 38 -0.21 0.57 4.49
CA VAL A 38 -0.64 -0.10 5.74
C VAL A 38 -1.77 0.71 6.35
N VAL A 39 -2.93 0.07 6.54
CA VAL A 39 -4.09 0.66 7.22
C VAL A 39 -3.94 0.43 8.71
N VAL A 40 -3.64 1.50 9.44
CA VAL A 40 -3.43 1.44 10.90
C VAL A 40 -4.75 1.55 11.66
N ALA A 41 -5.68 2.36 11.15
CA ALA A 41 -7.03 2.53 11.68
C ALA A 41 -7.96 2.95 10.55
N ARG A 42 -9.23 2.59 10.65
CA ARG A 42 -10.30 3.06 9.77
C ARG A 42 -11.17 4.04 10.54
N GLU A 43 -11.68 5.06 9.86
CA GLU A 43 -12.69 5.99 10.39
C GLU A 43 -14.05 5.32 10.58
#